data_AF-A0AAI9SD45-F1
#
_entry.id   AF-A0AAI9SD45-F1
#
_cell.length_a   1.000
_cell.length_b   1.000
_cell.length_c   1.000
_cell.angle_alpha   90.00
_cell.angle_beta   90.00
_cell.angle_gamma   90.00
#
_symmetry.space_group_name_H-M   'P 1'
#
loop_
_entity.id
_entity.type
_entity.pdbx_description
1 polymer ?
#
loop_
_entity_poly.entity_id
_entity_poly.type
_entity_poly.pdbx_seq_one_letter_code
_entity_poly.pdbx_strand_id
1 'polypeptide(L)'
;MQALWQELLDFAQTPAGLLILAAAAFVLASFLITGLIFFIASLFKKKSPLAIDAPEDSALTQPSQEPPSATGDPLESFDRRALKAPIALARLRAQGPDITEAAEPMMPGRAPEAAAPVRDVKEEEKALPQPAAASAPATDPAPEPSQPAPFASAPITPKLPDPFGRANFLLTLPFERRVGLSMAHADLCGAGIEAVFFDPEAVSRWDDVTLRLVPFLPQGSGKLLITESDRETFSSGDLFAQPDAVIELSSGLIALEYKSKGGRSEDPLRWAEAMRTKDILQTVINALVLSAESGRPSAPVLRTNNAVFFIRPSQDLRKVIEAKLGDAKQFLSLSTNGSGTTGISASDYAELLTPIVAKLFPRPMSSGSLIGMKAHEEMLARR
;
A
#
# COMPACT_ATOMS: atom_id res chain seq x y z
N MET A 1 -43.67 -41.05 20.91
CA MET A 1 -42.33 -41.66 20.72
C MET A 1 -42.35 -42.69 19.61
N GLN A 2 -43.11 -43.80 19.70
CA GLN A 2 -43.14 -44.82 18.63
C GLN A 2 -43.73 -44.32 17.29
N ALA A 3 -44.77 -43.47 17.31
CA ALA A 3 -45.35 -42.91 16.08
C ALA A 3 -44.41 -41.93 15.34
N LEU A 4 -43.78 -41.02 16.09
CA LEU A 4 -42.76 -40.10 15.55
C LEU A 4 -41.54 -40.83 14.98
N TRP A 5 -41.18 -41.98 15.55
CA TRP A 5 -40.07 -42.80 15.05
C TRP A 5 -40.41 -43.46 13.71
N GLN A 6 -41.66 -43.89 13.51
CA GLN A 6 -42.12 -44.46 12.24
C GLN A 6 -42.22 -43.38 11.15
N GLU A 7 -42.73 -42.18 11.47
CA GLU A 7 -42.76 -41.06 10.52
C GLU A 7 -41.36 -40.63 10.08
N LEU A 8 -40.37 -40.67 10.98
CA LEU A 8 -38.98 -40.37 10.64
C LEU A 8 -38.37 -41.44 9.72
N LEU A 9 -38.71 -42.72 9.94
CA LEU A 9 -38.25 -43.83 9.10
C LEU A 9 -38.88 -43.79 7.71
N ASP A 10 -40.17 -43.52 7.62
CA ASP A 10 -40.87 -43.36 6.34
C ASP A 10 -40.33 -42.16 5.56
N PHE A 11 -40.05 -41.06 6.26
CA PHE A 11 -39.38 -39.90 5.67
C PHE A 11 -37.97 -40.22 5.17
N ALA A 12 -37.18 -40.97 5.94
CA ALA A 12 -35.81 -41.38 5.58
C ALA A 12 -35.76 -42.31 4.36
N GLN A 13 -36.85 -43.01 4.04
CA GLN A 13 -36.97 -43.86 2.85
C GLN A 13 -37.29 -43.06 1.58
N THR A 14 -37.64 -41.78 1.68
CA THR A 14 -37.81 -40.92 0.51
C THR A 14 -36.46 -40.39 -0.01
N PRO A 15 -36.30 -40.18 -1.33
CA PRO A 15 -35.07 -39.59 -1.88
C PRO A 15 -34.74 -38.22 -1.28
N ALA A 16 -35.77 -37.40 -1.02
CA ALA A 16 -35.61 -36.08 -0.41
C ALA A 16 -35.21 -36.17 1.07
N GLY A 17 -35.83 -37.07 1.84
CA GLY A 17 -35.48 -37.27 3.24
C GLY A 17 -34.07 -37.83 3.43
N LEU A 18 -33.62 -38.70 2.53
CA LEU A 18 -32.25 -39.21 2.54
C LEU A 18 -31.21 -38.12 2.28
N LEU A 19 -31.48 -37.19 1.35
CA LEU A 19 -30.61 -36.03 1.09
C LEU A 19 -30.54 -35.09 2.30
N ILE A 20 -31.67 -34.84 2.97
CA ILE A 20 -31.72 -33.96 4.15
C ILE A 20 -30.98 -34.61 5.33
N LEU A 21 -31.14 -35.90 5.56
CA LEU A 21 -30.42 -36.63 6.60
C LEU A 21 -28.91 -36.69 6.32
N ALA A 22 -28.50 -36.88 5.06
CA ALA A 22 -27.10 -36.83 4.66
C ALA A 22 -26.49 -35.44 4.88
N ALA A 23 -27.21 -34.36 4.54
CA ALA A 23 -26.78 -33.00 4.79
C ALA A 23 -26.66 -32.70 6.30
N ALA A 24 -27.63 -33.12 7.10
CA ALA A 24 -27.60 -32.96 8.55
C ALA A 24 -26.43 -33.73 9.18
N ALA A 25 -26.19 -34.98 8.75
CA ALA A 25 -25.06 -35.78 9.20
C ALA A 25 -23.72 -35.15 8.81
N PHE A 26 -23.61 -34.58 7.61
CA PHE A 26 -22.41 -33.88 7.15
C PHE A 26 -22.11 -32.62 7.98
N VAL A 27 -23.14 -31.83 8.31
CA VAL A 27 -23.01 -30.65 9.19
C VAL A 27 -22.56 -31.08 10.58
N LEU A 28 -23.17 -32.13 11.15
CA LEU A 28 -22.82 -32.63 12.48
C LEU A 28 -21.39 -33.18 12.53
N ALA A 29 -20.98 -33.93 11.50
CA ALA A 29 -19.61 -34.41 11.34
C ALA A 29 -18.61 -33.26 11.21
N SER A 30 -18.97 -32.20 10.47
CA SER A 30 -18.13 -31.00 10.31
C SER A 30 -17.92 -30.30 11.65
N PHE A 31 -18.95 -30.17 12.48
CA PHE A 31 -18.82 -29.62 13.84
C PHE A 31 -17.96 -30.50 14.75
N LEU A 32 -18.11 -31.84 14.68
CA LEU A 32 -17.28 -32.76 15.47
C LEU A 32 -15.81 -32.71 15.06
N ILE A 33 -15.51 -32.67 13.77
CA ILE A 33 -14.14 -32.55 13.24
C ILE A 33 -13.54 -31.21 13.66
N THR A 34 -14.30 -30.12 13.53
CA THR A 34 -13.85 -28.79 13.96
C THR A 34 -13.56 -28.77 15.46
N GLY A 35 -14.48 -29.31 16.28
CA GLY A 35 -14.29 -29.45 17.72
C GLY A 35 -13.06 -30.29 18.10
N LEU A 36 -12.81 -31.39 17.38
CA LEU A 36 -11.63 -32.23 17.58
C LEU A 36 -10.32 -31.50 17.24
N ILE A 37 -10.30 -30.71 16.15
CA ILE A 37 -9.15 -29.89 15.78
C ILE A 37 -8.84 -28.87 16.89
N PHE A 38 -9.86 -28.17 17.40
CA PHE A 38 -9.69 -27.23 18.52
C PHE A 38 -9.24 -27.93 19.81
N PHE A 39 -9.75 -29.13 20.10
CA PHE A 39 -9.36 -29.91 21.25
C PHE A 39 -7.89 -30.37 21.17
N ILE A 40 -7.45 -30.86 20.01
CA ILE A 40 -6.05 -31.23 19.76
C ILE A 40 -5.15 -30.00 19.88
N ALA A 41 -5.52 -28.86 19.27
CA ALA A 41 -4.77 -27.61 19.40
C ALA A 41 -4.65 -27.12 20.86
N SER A 42 -5.68 -27.34 21.68
CA SER A 42 -5.68 -27.03 23.12
C SER A 42 -4.70 -27.90 23.91
N LEU A 43 -4.54 -29.17 23.54
CA LEU A 43 -3.58 -30.09 24.18
C LEU A 43 -2.13 -29.70 23.90
N PHE A 44 -1.82 -29.17 22.72
CA PHE A 44 -0.48 -28.65 22.40
C PHE A 44 -0.18 -27.32 23.11
N LYS A 45 -1.21 -26.51 23.43
CA LYS A 45 -1.06 -25.28 24.24
C LYS A 45 -0.71 -25.54 25.72
N LYS A 46 -0.97 -26.75 26.25
CA LYS A 46 -0.76 -27.07 27.68
C LYS A 46 0.62 -27.66 28.02
N LYS A 47 1.52 -27.86 27.06
CA LYS A 47 2.90 -28.32 27.33
C LYS A 47 3.92 -27.22 27.09
N SER A 48 3.95 -26.26 28.00
CA SER A 48 5.13 -25.45 28.35
C SER A 48 4.86 -24.83 29.73
N PRO A 49 5.52 -25.34 30.77
CA PRO A 49 6.58 -24.51 31.36
C PRO A 49 7.81 -25.33 31.74
N LEU A 50 8.99 -24.92 31.27
CA LEU A 50 10.20 -25.07 32.06
C LEU A 50 10.42 -23.73 32.77
N ALA A 51 9.98 -23.68 34.03
CA ALA A 51 10.45 -22.72 35.00
C ALA A 51 11.83 -23.17 35.46
N ILE A 52 12.81 -22.26 35.43
CA ILE A 52 14.09 -22.42 36.10
C ILE A 52 13.92 -21.83 37.50
N ASP A 53 14.15 -22.67 38.50
CA ASP A 53 14.14 -22.35 39.93
C ASP A 53 15.23 -21.35 40.34
N ALA A 54 14.97 -20.69 41.47
CA ALA A 54 15.60 -19.52 42.08
C ALA A 54 17.06 -19.69 42.57
N PRO A 55 17.62 -18.68 43.28
CA PRO A 55 17.44 -18.77 44.74
C PRO A 55 17.01 -17.47 45.42
N GLU A 56 16.37 -17.67 46.58
CA GLU A 56 15.97 -16.69 47.57
C GLU A 56 17.19 -16.03 48.26
N ASP A 57 17.04 -14.77 48.69
CA ASP A 57 17.41 -14.39 50.05
C ASP A 57 16.81 -13.03 50.46
N SER A 58 16.43 -12.96 51.74
CA SER A 58 16.22 -11.76 52.59
C SER A 58 14.86 -11.02 52.60
N ALA A 59 13.93 -11.61 53.35
CA ALA A 59 13.20 -11.08 54.52
C ALA A 59 12.91 -9.56 54.72
N LEU A 60 11.60 -9.30 54.93
CA LEU A 60 10.96 -8.41 55.92
C LEU A 60 11.17 -6.88 55.84
N THR A 61 10.11 -6.12 55.54
CA THR A 61 9.35 -5.25 56.50
C THR A 61 8.12 -4.63 55.77
N GLN A 62 6.93 -4.66 56.40
CA GLN A 62 5.68 -4.06 55.89
C GLN A 62 5.52 -2.56 56.28
N PRO A 63 4.34 -1.91 56.19
CA PRO A 63 4.09 -0.75 55.33
C PRO A 63 3.96 0.56 56.14
N SER A 64 3.88 1.73 55.47
CA SER A 64 2.92 2.83 55.76
C SER A 64 3.33 4.21 55.21
N GLN A 65 2.32 4.90 54.65
CA GLN A 65 2.00 6.33 54.74
C GLN A 65 2.78 7.38 53.91
N GLU A 66 2.05 7.97 52.94
CA GLU A 66 2.09 9.38 52.50
C GLU A 66 1.23 10.27 53.46
N PRO A 67 1.18 11.63 53.30
CA PRO A 67 2.21 12.65 53.03
C PRO A 67 2.04 13.87 54.03
N PRO A 68 2.67 15.06 53.86
CA PRO A 68 2.08 16.10 52.98
C PRO A 68 3.01 17.16 52.33
N SER A 69 2.47 17.78 51.27
CA SER A 69 2.57 19.21 50.84
C SER A 69 3.88 19.82 50.34
N ALA A 70 3.94 20.07 49.03
CA ALA A 70 4.33 21.34 48.37
C ALA A 70 3.95 21.21 46.88
N THR A 71 2.76 21.64 46.44
CA THR A 71 2.47 22.95 45.84
C THR A 71 3.50 23.36 44.78
N GLY A 72 3.18 23.12 43.50
CA GLY A 72 3.96 23.57 42.35
C GLY A 72 3.43 22.97 41.05
N ASP A 73 2.45 23.64 40.46
CA ASP A 73 1.86 23.38 39.15
C ASP A 73 2.90 23.61 38.02
N PRO A 74 3.20 22.64 37.14
CA PRO A 74 4.08 22.85 35.99
C PRO A 74 3.30 23.06 34.68
N LEU A 75 2.08 23.61 34.72
CA LEU A 75 1.36 24.07 33.51
C LEU A 75 1.52 25.57 33.19
N GLU A 76 2.33 26.30 33.96
CA GLU A 76 2.57 27.74 33.77
C GLU A 76 4.03 28.03 33.37
N SER A 77 4.47 27.47 32.25
CA SER A 77 5.47 28.10 31.40
C SER A 77 5.49 27.40 30.05
N PHE A 78 4.80 27.93 29.05
CA PHE A 78 5.37 28.07 27.70
C PHE A 78 4.44 28.97 26.88
N ASP A 79 4.95 30.17 26.67
CA ASP A 79 4.31 31.27 25.99
C ASP A 79 4.01 30.95 24.52
N ARG A 80 2.86 31.44 24.07
CA ARG A 80 2.32 31.27 22.73
C ARG A 80 3.09 32.15 21.74
N ARG A 81 3.98 31.58 20.93
CA ARG A 81 4.28 31.99 19.53
C ARG A 81 5.40 31.13 18.92
N ALA A 82 5.01 30.04 18.25
CA ALA A 82 5.69 29.50 17.07
C ALA A 82 4.91 28.28 16.54
N LEU A 83 3.89 28.52 15.71
CA LEU A 83 3.35 27.49 14.83
C LEU A 83 4.44 27.06 13.84
N LYS A 84 5.01 25.86 14.04
CA LYS A 84 5.79 25.14 13.01
C LYS A 84 5.22 23.73 12.88
N ALA A 85 4.92 23.38 11.63
CA ALA A 85 4.22 22.18 11.16
C ALA A 85 4.75 20.84 11.71
N PRO A 86 3.91 19.79 11.77
CA PRO A 86 4.37 18.45 12.14
C PRO A 86 5.42 17.94 11.15
N ILE A 87 6.45 17.32 11.72
CA ILE A 87 7.70 16.92 11.09
C ILE A 87 7.44 15.82 10.04
N ALA A 88 7.56 16.16 8.76
CA ALA A 88 7.50 15.21 7.65
C ALA A 88 8.74 14.31 7.61
N LEU A 89 8.54 13.01 7.36
CA LEU A 89 9.52 11.92 7.32
C LEU A 89 10.75 12.20 6.41
N ALA A 90 10.62 13.12 5.44
CA ALA A 90 11.70 13.52 4.55
C ALA A 90 12.93 14.11 5.28
N ARG A 91 12.76 14.68 6.49
CA ARG A 91 13.89 15.26 7.26
C ARG A 91 14.64 14.28 8.14
N LEU A 92 14.11 13.08 8.40
CA LEU A 92 14.76 12.07 9.24
C LEU A 92 15.85 11.28 8.50
N ARG A 93 16.06 11.55 7.21
CA ARG A 93 17.16 10.99 6.40
C ARG A 93 18.54 11.61 6.71
N ALA A 94 18.59 12.72 7.47
CA ALA A 94 19.82 13.47 7.70
C ALA A 94 20.54 13.16 9.03
N GLN A 95 20.04 12.26 9.88
CA GLN A 95 20.58 12.06 11.24
C GLN A 95 20.62 10.60 11.70
N GLY A 96 21.05 9.68 10.84
CA GLY A 96 21.36 8.29 11.23
C GLY A 96 22.54 7.76 10.41
N PRO A 97 23.42 6.93 10.99
CA PRO A 97 24.67 6.54 10.36
C PRO A 97 24.43 5.71 9.08
N ASP A 98 25.15 6.07 8.03
CA ASP A 98 25.22 5.36 6.76
C ASP A 98 25.77 3.94 7.02
N ILE A 99 24.94 2.92 6.79
CA ILE A 99 25.41 1.53 6.71
C ILE A 99 25.38 1.08 5.25
N THR A 100 26.18 1.73 4.43
CA THR A 100 26.62 1.21 3.13
C THR A 100 28.12 1.43 2.99
N GLU A 101 28.90 0.62 3.69
CA GLU A 101 30.29 0.36 3.34
C GLU A 101 30.62 -1.09 3.73
N ALA A 102 30.20 -2.02 2.87
CA ALA A 102 30.78 -3.34 2.84
C ALA A 102 32.15 -3.22 2.17
N ALA A 103 33.18 -3.51 2.95
CA ALA A 103 34.58 -3.46 2.59
C ALA A 103 34.92 -4.30 1.34
N GLU A 104 35.56 -3.68 0.35
CA GLU A 104 36.46 -4.36 -0.59
C GLU A 104 37.92 -4.13 -0.14
N PRO A 105 38.79 -5.15 -0.21
CA PRO A 105 40.14 -5.07 0.37
C PRO A 105 41.11 -4.29 -0.55
N MET A 106 41.76 -3.28 0.03
CA MET A 106 42.92 -2.57 -0.52
C MET A 106 44.14 -3.48 -0.68
N MET A 107 44.95 -3.24 -1.72
CA MET A 107 46.42 -3.26 -1.68
C MET A 107 47.02 -2.50 -2.90
N PRO A 108 48.28 -2.00 -2.85
CA PRO A 108 48.52 -0.56 -2.80
C PRO A 108 49.39 0.04 -3.93
N GLY A 109 49.25 1.37 -4.10
CA GLY A 109 50.38 2.30 -4.26
C GLY A 109 50.82 2.69 -5.68
N ARG A 110 50.64 3.96 -6.04
CA ARG A 110 51.72 4.97 -6.23
C ARG A 110 51.19 6.21 -6.99
N ALA A 111 51.45 7.38 -6.42
CA ALA A 111 51.42 8.69 -7.09
C ALA A 111 52.74 9.41 -6.76
N PRO A 112 53.05 10.61 -7.29
CA PRO A 112 52.85 11.16 -8.64
C PRO A 112 54.19 11.67 -9.24
N GLU A 113 54.27 12.00 -10.53
CA GLU A 113 55.30 12.95 -11.02
C GLU A 113 54.88 13.68 -12.31
N ALA A 114 55.26 14.96 -12.38
CA ALA A 114 54.92 15.95 -13.38
C ALA A 114 56.04 16.09 -14.44
N ALA A 115 55.67 16.54 -15.66
CA ALA A 115 56.38 17.61 -16.40
C ALA A 115 55.72 17.85 -17.78
N ALA A 116 55.41 19.12 -18.06
CA ALA A 116 55.15 19.66 -19.41
C ALA A 116 56.51 19.88 -20.16
N PRO A 117 56.57 20.24 -21.47
CA PRO A 117 56.14 21.57 -21.93
C PRO A 117 55.57 21.71 -23.38
N VAL A 118 54.69 22.72 -23.52
CA VAL A 118 54.65 23.83 -24.51
C VAL A 118 54.78 23.55 -26.03
N ARG A 119 53.77 24.02 -26.80
CA ARG A 119 53.97 24.96 -27.94
C ARG A 119 52.68 25.71 -28.33
N ASP A 120 52.92 26.97 -28.70
CA ASP A 120 52.08 28.14 -29.03
C ASP A 120 50.93 27.87 -30.04
N VAL A 121 49.82 28.62 -30.08
CA VAL A 121 49.70 29.96 -30.70
C VAL A 121 48.67 30.89 -30.02
N LYS A 122 49.16 32.11 -29.81
CA LYS A 122 48.68 33.41 -29.36
C LYS A 122 47.77 34.10 -30.41
N GLU A 123 46.57 34.62 -30.11
CA GLU A 123 46.17 36.04 -29.86
C GLU A 123 44.96 36.34 -30.78
N GLU A 124 43.99 37.24 -30.53
CA GLU A 124 43.61 38.09 -29.41
C GLU A 124 42.18 38.63 -29.69
N GLU A 125 41.59 39.18 -28.64
CA GLU A 125 40.25 39.71 -28.47
C GLU A 125 40.09 41.15 -29.03
N LYS A 126 38.84 41.55 -29.34
CA LYS A 126 38.14 42.72 -28.74
C LYS A 126 37.61 43.88 -29.64
N ALA A 127 36.33 44.17 -29.36
CA ALA A 127 35.60 45.45 -29.31
C ALA A 127 35.24 46.30 -30.56
N LEU A 128 33.91 46.52 -30.65
CA LEU A 128 33.12 47.65 -31.21
C LEU A 128 33.64 49.06 -30.83
N PRO A 129 33.38 50.16 -31.59
CA PRO A 129 32.01 50.70 -31.81
C PRO A 129 31.72 51.44 -33.16
N GLN A 130 30.46 51.91 -33.30
CA GLN A 130 29.79 52.59 -34.44
C GLN A 130 30.42 53.93 -34.87
N PRO A 131 30.08 54.49 -36.07
CA PRO A 131 28.99 55.49 -36.12
C PRO A 131 28.08 55.46 -37.37
N ALA A 132 26.98 56.22 -37.26
CA ALA A 132 25.92 56.45 -38.24
C ALA A 132 26.33 57.34 -39.44
N ALA A 133 25.63 57.19 -40.58
CA ALA A 133 24.87 58.27 -41.27
C ALA A 133 24.35 57.86 -42.67
N ALA A 134 23.03 58.00 -42.82
CA ALA A 134 22.28 58.55 -43.96
C ALA A 134 22.45 57.99 -45.40
N SER A 135 21.37 57.40 -45.94
CA SER A 135 20.44 58.03 -46.92
C SER A 135 19.71 56.97 -47.76
N ALA A 136 18.38 57.10 -47.87
CA ALA A 136 17.52 56.31 -48.76
C ALA A 136 17.71 56.72 -50.25
N PRO A 137 17.23 55.92 -51.22
CA PRO A 137 15.83 56.07 -51.64
C PRO A 137 15.09 54.75 -51.96
N ALA A 138 13.77 54.91 -52.08
CA ALA A 138 12.73 53.90 -52.21
C ALA A 138 12.57 53.29 -53.60
N THR A 139 12.14 52.01 -53.66
CA THR A 139 11.24 51.49 -54.70
C THR A 139 10.38 50.33 -54.15
N ASP A 140 9.13 50.29 -54.62
CA ASP A 140 7.90 49.61 -54.18
C ASP A 140 7.85 48.04 -54.22
N PRO A 141 6.74 47.39 -53.74
CA PRO A 141 6.79 46.21 -52.87
C PRO A 141 6.67 44.84 -53.57
N ALA A 142 7.18 43.81 -52.88
CA ALA A 142 7.02 42.39 -53.19
C ALA A 142 5.66 41.83 -52.70
N PRO A 143 5.10 40.79 -53.34
CA PRO A 143 3.75 40.29 -53.07
C PRO A 143 3.61 39.55 -51.73
N GLU A 144 2.42 39.67 -51.15
CA GLU A 144 1.98 39.16 -49.86
C GLU A 144 1.99 37.61 -49.78
N PRO A 145 2.54 37.00 -48.71
CA PRO A 145 2.52 35.55 -48.54
C PRO A 145 1.13 35.04 -48.11
N SER A 146 0.68 33.97 -48.76
CA SER A 146 -0.61 33.32 -48.58
C SER A 146 -0.79 32.76 -47.15
N GLN A 147 -1.91 33.06 -46.50
CA GLN A 147 -2.29 32.49 -45.21
C GLN A 147 -2.55 30.97 -45.31
N PRO A 148 -2.12 30.15 -44.34
CA PRO A 148 -2.47 28.74 -44.27
C PRO A 148 -3.93 28.56 -43.84
N ALA A 149 -4.61 27.61 -44.48
CA ALA A 149 -6.01 27.27 -44.23
C ALA A 149 -6.27 26.82 -42.78
N PRO A 150 -7.47 27.10 -42.22
CA PRO A 150 -7.79 26.73 -40.85
C PRO A 150 -7.90 25.21 -40.71
N PHE A 151 -7.13 24.65 -39.78
CA PHE A 151 -7.19 23.23 -39.42
C PHE A 151 -8.59 22.86 -38.95
N ALA A 152 -9.15 21.80 -39.54
CA ALA A 152 -10.39 21.19 -39.10
C ALA A 152 -10.24 20.74 -37.64
N SER A 153 -11.03 21.35 -36.75
CA SER A 153 -11.07 20.95 -35.34
C SER A 153 -11.68 19.56 -35.25
N ALA A 154 -10.94 18.62 -34.65
CA ALA A 154 -11.45 17.29 -34.35
C ALA A 154 -12.75 17.41 -33.50
N PRO A 155 -13.76 16.55 -33.72
CA PRO A 155 -14.99 16.59 -32.95
C PRO A 155 -14.69 16.41 -31.46
N ILE A 156 -15.11 17.39 -30.66
CA ILE A 156 -15.03 17.35 -29.19
C ILE A 156 -15.88 16.17 -28.74
N THR A 157 -15.21 15.06 -28.41
CA THR A 157 -15.88 13.96 -27.74
C THR A 157 -16.31 14.46 -26.35
N PRO A 158 -17.59 14.39 -25.97
CA PRO A 158 -18.01 14.80 -24.64
C PRO A 158 -17.23 13.98 -23.61
N LYS A 159 -16.43 14.67 -22.79
CA LYS A 159 -15.67 14.06 -21.70
C LYS A 159 -16.71 13.44 -20.75
N LEU A 160 -16.68 12.12 -20.59
CA LEU A 160 -17.49 11.44 -19.58
C LEU A 160 -17.32 12.19 -18.24
N PRO A 161 -18.38 12.39 -17.44
CA PRO A 161 -18.22 12.97 -16.11
C PRO A 161 -17.13 12.21 -15.36
N ASP A 162 -16.18 12.94 -14.78
CA ASP A 162 -15.03 12.37 -14.07
C ASP A 162 -15.56 11.42 -12.98
N PRO A 163 -15.35 10.09 -13.13
CA PRO A 163 -15.94 9.09 -12.25
C PRO A 163 -15.40 9.21 -10.82
N PHE A 164 -14.31 9.93 -10.61
CA PHE A 164 -13.73 10.16 -9.29
C PHE A 164 -13.82 11.63 -8.85
N GLY A 165 -14.22 12.56 -9.71
CA GLY A 165 -14.51 13.96 -9.37
C GLY A 165 -13.49 14.60 -8.40
N ARG A 166 -13.93 14.91 -7.18
CA ARG A 166 -13.10 15.52 -6.12
C ARG A 166 -12.33 14.52 -5.25
N ALA A 167 -12.27 13.25 -5.62
CA ALA A 167 -11.55 12.23 -4.89
C ALA A 167 -10.06 12.60 -4.80
N ASN A 168 -9.51 12.42 -3.61
CA ASN A 168 -8.13 12.77 -3.30
C ASN A 168 -7.51 11.70 -2.40
N PHE A 169 -6.28 11.33 -2.72
CA PHE A 169 -5.51 10.48 -1.82
C PHE A 169 -5.03 11.28 -0.62
N LEU A 170 -5.16 10.69 0.57
CA LEU A 170 -4.44 11.14 1.75
C LEU A 170 -3.02 10.59 1.66
N LEU A 171 -2.07 11.44 1.23
CA LEU A 171 -0.69 11.06 0.93
C LEU A 171 0.24 11.11 2.15
N THR A 172 -0.28 11.43 3.33
CA THR A 172 0.48 11.45 4.59
C THR A 172 -0.39 10.91 5.70
N LEU A 173 0.16 9.95 6.44
CA LEU A 173 -0.45 9.39 7.64
C LEU A 173 0.36 9.83 8.87
N PRO A 174 -0.28 10.03 10.03
CA PRO A 174 0.44 10.23 11.27
C PRO A 174 1.23 8.96 11.61
N PHE A 175 2.42 9.12 12.17
CA PHE A 175 3.34 8.03 12.41
C PHE A 175 4.00 8.16 13.79
N GLU A 176 3.97 7.09 14.57
CA GLU A 176 4.67 6.95 15.85
C GLU A 176 5.67 5.79 15.74
N ARG A 177 6.95 6.08 15.99
CA ARG A 177 7.98 5.04 16.07
C ARG A 177 7.77 4.24 17.35
N ARG A 178 7.69 2.91 17.22
CA ARG A 178 7.58 2.00 18.35
C ARG A 178 8.63 0.90 18.26
N VAL A 179 9.04 0.40 19.43
CA VAL A 179 9.94 -0.74 19.53
C VAL A 179 9.27 -1.95 18.88
N GLY A 180 10.05 -2.70 18.08
CA GLY A 180 9.54 -3.87 17.36
C GLY A 180 8.94 -3.55 15.98
N LEU A 181 8.88 -2.28 15.58
CA LEU A 181 8.55 -1.91 14.20
C LEU A 181 9.83 -1.71 13.39
N SER A 182 9.89 -2.31 12.20
CA SER A 182 10.91 -2.01 11.20
C SER A 182 10.27 -1.45 9.93
N MET A 183 11.02 -0.65 9.18
CA MET A 183 10.50 0.06 8.02
C MET A 183 11.32 -0.28 6.78
N ALA A 184 10.65 -0.35 5.63
CA ALA A 184 11.27 -0.39 4.32
C ALA A 184 10.48 0.46 3.34
N HIS A 185 11.09 0.76 2.20
CA HIS A 185 10.47 1.54 1.14
C HIS A 185 10.78 0.92 -0.23
N ALA A 186 9.81 0.95 -1.14
CA ALA A 186 10.03 0.63 -2.54
C ALA A 186 9.03 1.39 -3.43
N ASP A 187 9.46 1.71 -4.65
CA ASP A 187 8.60 2.21 -5.72
C ASP A 187 8.12 1.03 -6.59
N LEU A 188 6.81 0.80 -6.62
CA LEU A 188 6.19 -0.30 -7.35
C LEU A 188 4.92 0.17 -8.04
N CYS A 189 4.74 -0.24 -9.30
CA CYS A 189 3.49 -0.02 -10.04
C CYS A 189 3.06 1.46 -10.12
N GLY A 190 4.02 2.40 -10.15
CA GLY A 190 3.72 3.84 -10.18
C GLY A 190 3.26 4.40 -8.83
N ALA A 191 3.61 3.74 -7.71
CA ALA A 191 3.35 4.20 -6.36
C ALA A 191 4.60 4.02 -5.48
N GLY A 192 4.83 4.97 -4.57
CA GLY A 192 5.81 4.81 -3.50
C GLY A 192 5.15 4.10 -2.32
N ILE A 193 5.78 3.05 -1.78
CA ILE A 193 5.18 2.20 -0.76
C ILE A 193 6.06 2.19 0.48
N GLU A 194 5.51 2.67 1.59
CA GLU A 194 6.12 2.55 2.92
C GLU A 194 5.65 1.25 3.55
N ALA A 195 6.56 0.33 3.80
CA ALA A 195 6.29 -0.93 4.49
C ALA A 195 6.69 -0.80 5.96
N VAL A 196 5.82 -1.25 6.85
CA VAL A 196 6.08 -1.36 8.29
C VAL A 196 5.87 -2.80 8.70
N PHE A 197 6.92 -3.46 9.19
CA PHE A 197 6.88 -4.83 9.67
C PHE A 197 6.82 -4.87 11.19
N PHE A 198 6.19 -5.92 11.72
CA PHE A 198 6.00 -6.12 13.14
C PHE A 198 5.91 -7.62 13.48
N ASP A 199 6.07 -7.96 14.75
CA ASP A 199 5.72 -9.28 15.26
C ASP A 199 4.19 -9.40 15.39
N PRO A 200 3.53 -10.29 14.62
CA PRO A 200 2.08 -10.46 14.67
C PRO A 200 1.58 -10.90 16.06
N GLU A 201 2.36 -11.70 16.80
CA GLU A 201 1.95 -12.14 18.13
C GLU A 201 1.97 -10.99 19.11
N ALA A 202 3.02 -10.16 19.09
CA ALA A 202 3.10 -8.96 19.91
C ALA A 202 1.96 -7.98 19.63
N VAL A 203 1.70 -7.67 18.35
CA VAL A 203 0.63 -6.75 17.97
C VAL A 203 -0.75 -7.33 18.32
N SER A 204 -0.97 -8.63 18.16
CA SER A 204 -2.29 -9.25 18.45
C SER A 204 -2.75 -9.07 19.92
N ARG A 205 -1.80 -8.86 20.84
CA ARG A 205 -2.04 -8.65 22.28
C ARG A 205 -2.41 -7.22 22.63
N TRP A 206 -2.36 -6.28 21.70
CA TRP A 206 -2.71 -4.88 21.97
C TRP A 206 -4.23 -4.72 22.13
N ASP A 207 -4.64 -3.91 23.11
CA ASP A 207 -6.05 -3.66 23.40
C ASP A 207 -6.73 -2.82 22.30
N ASP A 208 -5.99 -1.89 21.69
CA ASP A 208 -6.49 -1.00 20.65
C ASP A 208 -6.60 -1.74 19.31
N VAL A 209 -7.85 -1.98 18.87
CA VAL A 209 -8.16 -2.66 17.60
C VAL A 209 -7.61 -1.92 16.39
N THR A 210 -7.65 -0.59 16.39
CA THR A 210 -7.14 0.23 15.30
C THR A 210 -5.62 0.10 15.20
N LEU A 211 -4.91 0.10 16.34
CA LEU A 211 -3.47 -0.14 16.35
C LEU A 211 -3.09 -1.58 15.96
N ARG A 212 -3.95 -2.56 16.21
CA ARG A 212 -3.74 -3.92 15.69
C ARG A 212 -3.79 -3.99 14.16
N LEU A 213 -4.58 -3.13 13.53
CA LEU A 213 -4.70 -3.05 12.08
C LEU A 213 -3.59 -2.20 11.44
N VAL A 214 -3.24 -1.06 12.07
CA VAL A 214 -2.23 -0.12 11.56
C VAL A 214 -1.26 0.26 12.70
N PRO A 215 -0.24 -0.58 12.97
CA PRO A 215 0.58 -0.49 14.19
C PRO A 215 1.47 0.74 14.34
N PHE A 216 1.59 1.56 13.30
CA PHE A 216 2.38 2.79 13.33
C PHE A 216 1.56 4.05 13.62
N LEU A 217 0.21 3.98 13.66
CA LEU A 217 -0.60 5.16 13.98
C LEU A 217 -0.39 5.58 15.45
N PRO A 218 -0.38 6.89 15.78
CA PRO A 218 -0.38 7.31 17.18
C PRO A 218 -1.61 6.78 17.94
N GLN A 219 -1.45 6.50 19.23
CA GLN A 219 -2.53 5.96 20.06
C GLN A 219 -3.73 6.92 20.08
N GLY A 220 -4.94 6.39 19.89
CA GLY A 220 -6.18 7.18 19.86
C GLY A 220 -6.34 8.11 18.65
N SER A 221 -5.41 8.08 17.68
CA SER A 221 -5.49 8.93 16.47
C SER A 221 -6.52 8.46 15.45
N GLY A 222 -6.92 7.19 15.53
CA GLY A 222 -7.82 6.55 14.58
C GLY A 222 -9.05 5.96 15.26
N LYS A 223 -10.19 6.06 14.58
CA LYS A 223 -11.45 5.44 14.98
C LYS A 223 -11.88 4.44 13.91
N LEU A 224 -11.97 3.16 14.26
CA LEU A 224 -12.50 2.15 13.36
C LEU A 224 -13.99 2.42 13.10
N LEU A 225 -14.36 2.64 11.83
CA LEU A 225 -15.73 2.88 11.40
C LEU A 225 -16.38 1.59 10.90
N ILE A 226 -15.64 0.81 10.10
CA ILE A 226 -16.14 -0.34 9.35
C ILE A 226 -15.14 -1.48 9.46
N THR A 227 -15.67 -2.69 9.54
CA THR A 227 -14.95 -3.95 9.53
C THR A 227 -15.41 -4.83 8.36
N GLU A 228 -14.60 -5.84 8.04
CA GLU A 228 -14.90 -6.83 6.98
C GLU A 228 -16.28 -7.50 7.19
N SER A 229 -16.68 -7.68 8.45
CA SER A 229 -17.97 -8.31 8.80
C SER A 229 -19.17 -7.45 8.43
N ASP A 230 -19.00 -6.13 8.34
CA ASP A 230 -20.08 -5.20 8.00
C ASP A 230 -20.42 -5.25 6.51
N ARG A 231 -19.49 -5.72 5.67
CA ARG A 231 -19.64 -5.85 4.20
C ARG A 231 -20.14 -4.58 3.52
N GLU A 232 -19.74 -3.43 4.06
CA GLU A 232 -20.17 -2.13 3.55
C GLU A 232 -19.61 -1.89 2.16
N THR A 233 -20.47 -1.39 1.26
CA THR A 233 -20.13 -1.18 -0.15
C THR A 233 -20.13 0.28 -0.46
N PHE A 234 -19.00 0.74 -0.98
CA PHE A 234 -18.81 2.08 -1.50
C PHE A 234 -18.95 2.08 -3.02
N SER A 235 -19.44 3.17 -3.59
CA SER A 235 -19.69 3.31 -5.02
C SER A 235 -19.28 4.68 -5.56
N SER A 236 -18.70 4.68 -6.75
CA SER A 236 -18.41 5.90 -7.51
C SER A 236 -18.66 5.63 -8.99
N GLY A 237 -19.80 6.14 -9.49
CA GLY A 237 -20.31 5.75 -10.80
C GLY A 237 -20.59 4.25 -10.85
N ASP A 238 -20.00 3.55 -11.83
CA ASP A 238 -20.16 2.10 -11.99
C ASP A 238 -19.13 1.27 -11.19
N LEU A 239 -18.21 1.91 -10.48
CA LEU A 239 -17.17 1.22 -9.72
C LEU A 239 -17.61 1.06 -8.27
N PHE A 240 -17.50 -0.16 -7.73
CA PHE A 240 -17.80 -0.43 -6.34
C PHE A 240 -16.58 -0.98 -5.59
N ALA A 241 -16.45 -0.60 -4.32
CA ALA A 241 -15.36 -0.95 -3.44
C ALA A 241 -15.90 -1.49 -2.11
N GLN A 242 -15.22 -2.50 -1.57
CA GLN A 242 -15.49 -3.07 -0.26
C GLN A 242 -14.14 -3.23 0.46
N PRO A 243 -13.61 -2.17 1.08
CA PRO A 243 -12.41 -2.29 1.89
C PRO A 243 -12.70 -3.14 3.14
N ASP A 244 -11.73 -3.95 3.56
CA ASP A 244 -11.85 -4.83 4.74
C ASP A 244 -11.91 -4.06 6.06
N ALA A 245 -11.44 -2.81 6.08
CA ALA A 245 -11.74 -1.88 7.16
C ALA A 245 -11.66 -0.43 6.69
N VAL A 246 -12.42 0.44 7.38
CA VAL A 246 -12.31 1.90 7.23
C VAL A 246 -11.98 2.50 8.58
N ILE A 247 -10.87 3.25 8.65
CA ILE A 247 -10.44 3.95 9.87
C ILE A 247 -10.53 5.45 9.60
N GLU A 248 -11.25 6.15 10.47
CA GLU A 248 -11.31 7.61 10.48
C GLU A 248 -10.10 8.20 11.20
N LEU A 249 -9.49 9.21 10.58
CA LEU A 249 -8.48 10.09 11.15
C LEU A 249 -8.99 11.53 11.13
N SER A 250 -8.36 12.41 11.91
CA SER A 250 -8.63 13.85 11.84
C SER A 250 -8.32 14.45 10.45
N SER A 251 -7.39 13.85 9.70
CA SER A 251 -6.96 14.33 8.38
C SER A 251 -7.70 13.67 7.20
N GLY A 252 -8.54 12.66 7.43
CA GLY A 252 -9.19 11.91 6.35
C GLY A 252 -9.56 10.49 6.77
N LEU A 253 -9.51 9.56 5.81
CA LEU A 253 -9.85 8.15 6.00
C LEU A 253 -8.65 7.26 5.62
N ILE A 254 -8.60 6.06 6.19
CA ILE A 254 -7.81 4.94 5.68
C ILE A 254 -8.78 3.91 5.10
N ALA A 255 -8.58 3.54 3.84
CA ALA A 255 -9.17 2.34 3.26
C ALA A 255 -8.15 1.20 3.42
N LEU A 256 -8.48 0.23 4.28
CA LEU A 256 -7.61 -0.89 4.58
C LEU A 256 -8.07 -2.15 3.81
N GLU A 257 -7.14 -2.77 3.12
CA GLU A 257 -7.29 -4.09 2.50
C GLU A 257 -6.44 -5.09 3.27
N TYR A 258 -6.96 -6.28 3.57
CA TYR A 258 -6.28 -7.36 4.24
C TYR A 258 -6.03 -8.55 3.29
N LYS A 259 -4.77 -8.95 3.17
CA LYS A 259 -4.39 -10.19 2.46
C LYS A 259 -3.76 -11.17 3.44
N SER A 260 -4.50 -12.22 3.79
CA SER A 260 -4.06 -13.23 4.75
C SER A 260 -2.83 -14.03 4.29
N LYS A 261 -2.65 -14.22 2.98
CA LYS A 261 -1.59 -15.06 2.35
C LYS A 261 -1.39 -16.43 3.04
N GLY A 262 -2.46 -17.02 3.58
CA GLY A 262 -2.41 -18.28 4.33
C GLY A 262 -1.59 -18.21 5.62
N GLY A 263 -1.51 -17.03 6.25
CA GLY A 263 -0.77 -16.77 7.49
C GLY A 263 0.74 -16.60 7.30
N ARG A 264 1.26 -16.68 6.06
CA ARG A 264 2.69 -16.48 5.82
C ARG A 264 3.08 -15.03 6.06
N SER A 265 4.16 -14.86 6.81
CA SER A 265 4.78 -13.56 7.02
C SER A 265 5.54 -13.11 5.76
N GLU A 266 5.49 -11.81 5.49
CA GLU A 266 6.34 -11.14 4.52
C GLU A 266 7.78 -11.17 5.01
N ASP A 267 8.71 -11.40 4.08
CA ASP A 267 10.14 -11.27 4.30
C ASP A 267 10.52 -9.77 4.17
N PRO A 268 11.02 -9.11 5.24
CA PRO A 268 11.40 -7.70 5.18
C PRO A 268 12.47 -7.35 4.14
N LEU A 269 13.24 -8.33 3.65
CA LEU A 269 14.25 -8.11 2.61
C LEU A 269 13.71 -8.32 1.19
N ARG A 270 12.62 -9.10 1.03
CA ARG A 270 12.11 -9.52 -0.29
C ARG A 270 10.63 -9.20 -0.54
N TRP A 271 9.97 -8.53 0.39
CA TRP A 271 8.55 -8.18 0.31
C TRP A 271 8.17 -7.52 -1.02
N ALA A 272 9.01 -6.62 -1.53
CA ALA A 272 8.75 -5.87 -2.77
C ALA A 272 8.65 -6.79 -3.99
N GLU A 273 9.47 -7.86 -4.05
CA GLU A 273 9.40 -8.88 -5.12
C GLU A 273 8.11 -9.71 -5.00
N ALA A 274 7.63 -9.95 -3.77
CA ALA A 274 6.49 -10.82 -3.48
C ALA A 274 5.12 -10.11 -3.56
N MET A 275 5.08 -8.78 -3.54
CA MET A 275 3.82 -8.03 -3.62
C MET A 275 3.17 -8.17 -4.99
N ARG A 276 1.88 -8.53 -5.04
CA ARG A 276 1.16 -8.66 -6.30
C ARG A 276 0.69 -7.30 -6.80
N THR A 277 0.82 -7.05 -8.10
CA THR A 277 0.31 -5.83 -8.73
C THR A 277 -1.20 -5.67 -8.51
N LYS A 278 -1.97 -6.75 -8.61
CA LYS A 278 -3.42 -6.74 -8.33
C LYS A 278 -3.73 -6.22 -6.93
N ASP A 279 -3.02 -6.68 -5.90
CA ASP A 279 -3.29 -6.29 -4.50
C ASP A 279 -3.01 -4.79 -4.27
N ILE A 280 -1.93 -4.27 -4.86
CA ILE A 280 -1.62 -2.82 -4.84
C ILE A 280 -2.76 -2.04 -5.49
N LEU A 281 -3.14 -2.43 -6.71
CA LEU A 281 -4.16 -1.72 -7.49
C LEU A 281 -5.53 -1.77 -6.81
N GLN A 282 -5.94 -2.92 -6.30
CA GLN A 282 -7.21 -3.08 -5.58
C GLN A 282 -7.26 -2.14 -4.37
N THR A 283 -6.18 -2.08 -3.59
CA THR A 283 -6.09 -1.19 -2.42
C THR A 283 -6.20 0.29 -2.82
N VAL A 284 -5.52 0.69 -3.89
CA VAL A 284 -5.57 2.06 -4.44
C VAL A 284 -6.96 2.42 -4.94
N ILE A 285 -7.62 1.51 -5.66
CA ILE A 285 -8.97 1.71 -6.19
C ILE A 285 -9.99 1.80 -5.05
N ASN A 286 -9.89 0.94 -4.03
CA ASN A 286 -10.73 1.00 -2.84
C ASN A 286 -10.64 2.39 -2.17
N ALA A 287 -9.43 2.91 -1.97
CA ALA A 287 -9.24 4.25 -1.40
C ALA A 287 -9.82 5.35 -2.29
N LEU A 288 -9.69 5.24 -3.61
CA LEU A 288 -10.18 6.23 -4.56
C LEU A 288 -11.72 6.29 -4.57
N VAL A 289 -12.39 5.13 -4.60
CA VAL A 289 -13.86 5.03 -4.52
C VAL A 289 -14.37 5.55 -3.18
N LEU A 290 -13.76 5.12 -2.07
CA LEU A 290 -14.11 5.63 -0.73
C LEU A 290 -13.98 7.15 -0.66
N SER A 291 -12.91 7.71 -1.23
CA SER A 291 -12.72 9.16 -1.25
C SER A 291 -13.77 9.89 -2.08
N ALA A 292 -14.13 9.33 -3.24
CA ALA A 292 -15.13 9.91 -4.12
C ALA A 292 -16.51 9.99 -3.45
N GLU A 293 -16.94 8.90 -2.81
CA GLU A 293 -18.26 8.82 -2.19
C GLU A 293 -18.35 9.60 -0.88
N SER A 294 -17.34 9.48 -0.02
CA SER A 294 -17.34 10.18 1.27
C SER A 294 -17.05 11.68 1.16
N GLY A 295 -16.51 12.13 0.02
CA GLY A 295 -16.01 13.49 -0.17
C GLY A 295 -14.79 13.84 0.70
N ARG A 296 -14.14 12.83 1.32
CA ARG A 296 -12.98 12.99 2.21
C ARG A 296 -11.72 12.40 1.57
N PRO A 297 -10.53 12.94 1.82
CA PRO A 297 -9.29 12.30 1.39
C PRO A 297 -9.13 10.90 2.02
N SER A 298 -8.66 9.93 1.23
CA SER A 298 -8.50 8.54 1.68
C SER A 298 -7.09 7.99 1.40
N ALA A 299 -6.50 7.30 2.37
CA ALA A 299 -5.20 6.65 2.26
C ALA A 299 -5.37 5.16 1.93
N PRO A 300 -4.73 4.66 0.87
CA PRO A 300 -4.70 3.23 0.58
C PRO A 300 -3.69 2.51 1.48
N VAL A 301 -4.17 1.58 2.29
CA VAL A 301 -3.36 0.78 3.20
C VAL A 301 -3.61 -0.70 2.97
N LEU A 302 -2.56 -1.44 2.66
CA LEU A 302 -2.61 -2.90 2.51
C LEU A 302 -1.99 -3.54 3.75
N ARG A 303 -2.69 -4.46 4.40
CA ARG A 303 -2.22 -5.19 5.57
C ARG A 303 -2.06 -6.67 5.23
N THR A 304 -1.01 -7.28 5.74
CA THR A 304 -0.78 -8.73 5.75
C THR A 304 -0.53 -9.19 7.18
N ASN A 305 -0.21 -10.47 7.39
CA ASN A 305 -0.07 -11.03 8.74
C ASN A 305 0.87 -10.20 9.64
N ASN A 306 2.05 -9.84 9.13
CA ASN A 306 3.14 -9.20 9.87
C ASN A 306 3.60 -7.85 9.28
N ALA A 307 2.86 -7.29 8.31
CA ALA A 307 3.23 -6.04 7.68
C ALA A 307 2.02 -5.16 7.34
N VAL A 308 2.24 -3.85 7.33
CA VAL A 308 1.32 -2.86 6.77
C VAL A 308 2.07 -2.04 5.74
N PHE A 309 1.44 -1.85 4.58
CA PHE A 309 1.97 -1.12 3.44
C PHE A 309 1.09 0.12 3.21
N PHE A 310 1.64 1.29 3.49
CA PHE A 310 1.01 2.55 3.11
C PHE A 310 1.42 2.88 1.67
N ILE A 311 0.43 2.89 0.77
CA ILE A 311 0.64 3.09 -0.66
C ILE A 311 0.41 4.56 -0.97
N ARG A 312 1.37 5.21 -1.65
CA ARG A 312 1.27 6.60 -2.14
C ARG A 312 1.21 6.60 -3.67
N PRO A 313 0.00 6.55 -4.27
CA PRO A 313 -0.17 6.54 -5.72
C PRO A 313 0.41 7.81 -6.35
N SER A 314 1.14 7.66 -7.45
CA SER A 314 1.49 8.82 -8.27
C SER A 314 0.27 9.36 -9.02
N GLN A 315 0.38 10.61 -9.48
CA GLN A 315 -0.63 11.19 -10.36
C GLN A 315 -0.74 10.44 -11.70
N ASP A 316 0.35 9.85 -12.19
CA ASP A 316 0.31 9.10 -13.44
C ASP A 316 -0.40 7.75 -13.29
N LEU A 317 -0.21 7.07 -12.14
CA LEU A 317 -1.02 5.89 -11.82
C LEU A 317 -2.51 6.24 -11.74
N ARG A 318 -2.85 7.36 -11.07
CA ARG A 318 -4.24 7.85 -11.01
C ARG A 318 -4.83 8.07 -12.41
N LYS A 319 -4.11 8.76 -13.31
CA LYS A 319 -4.56 8.99 -14.69
C LYS A 319 -4.81 7.69 -15.45
N VAL A 320 -3.98 6.66 -15.23
CA VAL A 320 -4.18 5.35 -15.87
C VAL A 320 -5.47 4.69 -15.38
N ILE A 321 -5.73 4.72 -14.06
CA ILE A 321 -6.97 4.21 -13.44
C ILE A 321 -8.18 4.99 -13.99
N GLU A 322 -8.09 6.31 -14.11
CA GLU A 322 -9.17 7.12 -14.70
C GLU A 322 -9.44 6.78 -16.17
N ALA A 323 -8.37 6.75 -16.98
CA ALA A 323 -8.48 6.61 -18.43
C ALA A 323 -8.99 5.23 -18.86
N LYS A 324 -8.82 4.20 -18.03
CA LYS A 324 -9.13 2.80 -18.38
C LYS A 324 -10.46 2.29 -17.81
N LEU A 325 -11.18 3.10 -17.05
CA LEU A 325 -12.43 2.65 -16.44
C LEU A 325 -13.51 2.37 -17.50
N GLY A 326 -13.61 3.23 -18.51
CA GLY A 326 -14.54 3.04 -19.64
C GLY A 326 -14.28 1.76 -20.42
N ASP A 327 -13.01 1.51 -20.78
CA ASP A 327 -12.59 0.29 -21.48
C ASP A 327 -12.94 -0.98 -20.68
N ALA A 328 -12.67 -0.98 -19.37
CA ALA A 328 -12.96 -2.10 -18.49
C ALA A 328 -14.48 -2.37 -18.37
N LYS A 329 -15.29 -1.31 -18.29
CA LYS A 329 -16.76 -1.44 -18.27
C LYS A 329 -17.26 -2.11 -19.54
N GLN A 330 -16.77 -1.65 -20.68
CA GLN A 330 -17.14 -2.22 -21.97
C GLN A 330 -16.74 -3.70 -22.04
N PHE A 331 -15.51 -4.04 -21.65
CA PHE A 331 -15.02 -5.42 -21.66
C PHE A 331 -15.88 -6.37 -20.81
N LEU A 332 -16.24 -5.98 -19.59
CA LEU A 332 -17.05 -6.81 -18.69
C LEU A 332 -18.51 -6.89 -19.14
N SER A 333 -19.06 -5.82 -19.72
CA SER A 333 -20.42 -5.84 -20.28
C SER A 333 -20.58 -6.81 -21.45
N LEU A 334 -19.52 -7.03 -22.24
CA LEU A 334 -19.49 -8.00 -23.33
C LEU A 334 -19.30 -9.45 -22.83
N SER A 335 -18.74 -9.61 -21.63
CA SER A 335 -18.42 -10.93 -21.04
C SER A 335 -19.55 -11.47 -20.16
N THR A 336 -20.44 -10.60 -19.68
CA THR A 336 -21.59 -10.98 -18.84
C THR A 336 -22.80 -11.24 -19.72
N ASN A 337 -23.04 -12.51 -20.06
CA ASN A 337 -24.26 -12.97 -20.73
C ASN A 337 -25.48 -12.77 -19.81
N GLY A 338 -26.03 -11.56 -19.75
CA GLY A 338 -27.34 -11.28 -19.17
C GLY A 338 -27.43 -11.23 -17.63
N SER A 339 -26.33 -11.17 -16.88
CA SER A 339 -26.39 -11.17 -15.40
C SER A 339 -26.80 -9.83 -14.77
N GLY A 340 -27.03 -8.77 -15.56
CA GLY A 340 -27.59 -7.51 -15.04
C GLY A 340 -26.74 -6.81 -13.96
N THR A 341 -25.51 -7.26 -13.72
CA THR A 341 -24.60 -6.62 -12.76
C THR A 341 -24.17 -5.27 -13.31
N THR A 342 -24.86 -4.23 -12.84
CA THR A 342 -24.56 -2.83 -13.15
C THR A 342 -23.37 -2.38 -12.31
N GLY A 343 -22.16 -2.73 -12.74
CA GLY A 343 -20.92 -2.21 -12.15
C GLY A 343 -19.72 -3.14 -12.25
N ILE A 344 -18.57 -2.63 -11.81
CA ILE A 344 -17.29 -3.35 -11.75
C ILE A 344 -16.78 -3.31 -10.31
N SER A 345 -16.32 -4.44 -9.78
CA SER A 345 -15.68 -4.46 -8.46
C SER A 345 -14.27 -3.88 -8.53
N ALA A 346 -13.80 -3.26 -7.45
CA ALA A 346 -12.41 -2.81 -7.35
C ALA A 346 -11.40 -3.94 -7.61
N SER A 347 -11.70 -5.18 -7.20
CA SER A 347 -10.87 -6.36 -7.46
C SER A 347 -10.82 -6.73 -8.94
N ASP A 348 -11.97 -6.81 -9.61
CA ASP A 348 -12.03 -7.15 -11.05
C ASP A 348 -11.37 -6.06 -11.87
N TYR A 349 -11.58 -4.80 -11.49
CA TYR A 349 -10.94 -3.69 -12.17
C TYR A 349 -9.42 -3.68 -11.99
N ALA A 350 -8.93 -3.99 -10.77
CA ALA A 350 -7.51 -4.16 -10.50
C ALA A 350 -6.88 -5.30 -11.32
N GLU A 351 -7.62 -6.39 -11.53
CA GLU A 351 -7.19 -7.52 -12.34
C GLU A 351 -7.04 -7.13 -13.81
N LEU A 352 -8.02 -6.44 -14.38
CA LEU A 352 -7.96 -5.92 -15.75
C LEU A 352 -6.85 -4.89 -15.96
N LEU A 353 -6.56 -4.06 -14.95
CA LEU A 353 -5.49 -3.06 -15.00
C LEU A 353 -4.08 -3.65 -14.85
N THR A 354 -3.95 -4.81 -14.23
CA THR A 354 -2.65 -5.43 -13.92
C THR A 354 -1.68 -5.49 -15.11
N PRO A 355 -2.06 -6.03 -16.30
CA PRO A 355 -1.15 -6.09 -17.44
C PRO A 355 -0.79 -4.70 -18.00
N ILE A 356 -1.72 -3.73 -17.95
CA ILE A 356 -1.49 -2.36 -18.42
C ILE A 356 -0.46 -1.66 -17.52
N VAL A 357 -0.66 -1.74 -16.21
CA VAL A 357 0.22 -1.15 -15.21
C VAL A 357 1.60 -1.82 -15.22
N ALA A 358 1.66 -3.14 -15.38
CA ALA A 358 2.94 -3.85 -15.49
C ALA A 358 3.77 -3.40 -16.72
N LYS A 359 3.10 -3.03 -17.81
CA LYS A 359 3.75 -2.50 -19.02
C LYS A 359 4.23 -1.05 -18.84
N LEU A 360 3.42 -0.20 -18.21
CA LEU A 360 3.73 1.23 -18.03
C LEU A 360 4.72 1.49 -16.89
N PHE A 361 4.68 0.66 -15.85
CA PHE A 361 5.50 0.75 -14.65
C PHE A 361 6.21 -0.59 -14.42
N PRO A 362 7.20 -0.92 -15.27
CA PRO A 362 7.89 -2.19 -15.18
C PRO A 362 8.60 -2.32 -13.83
N ARG A 363 8.47 -3.50 -13.23
CA ARG A 363 9.18 -3.82 -11.99
C ARG A 363 10.61 -4.24 -12.29
N PRO A 364 11.55 -3.98 -11.37
CA PRO A 364 12.88 -4.59 -11.43
C PRO A 364 12.75 -6.12 -11.53
N MET A 365 13.61 -6.75 -12.34
CA MET A 365 13.64 -8.21 -12.41
C MET A 365 13.96 -8.79 -11.04
N SER A 366 13.17 -9.78 -10.61
CA SER A 366 13.43 -10.46 -9.35
C SER A 366 14.69 -11.33 -9.44
N SER A 367 15.36 -11.51 -8.31
CA SER A 367 16.55 -12.38 -8.22
C SER A 367 16.25 -13.80 -8.72
N GLY A 368 15.05 -14.31 -8.44
CA GLY A 368 14.60 -15.63 -8.92
C GLY A 368 14.41 -15.70 -10.43
N SER A 369 13.96 -14.60 -11.08
CA SER A 369 13.82 -14.53 -12.54
C SER A 369 15.18 -14.61 -13.23
N LEU A 370 16.19 -13.91 -12.70
CA LEU A 370 17.55 -13.95 -13.24
C LEU A 370 18.16 -15.36 -13.14
N ILE A 371 17.97 -16.02 -12.00
CA ILE A 371 18.42 -17.41 -11.79
C ILE A 371 17.71 -18.34 -12.78
N GLY A 372 16.39 -18.20 -12.95
CA GLY A 372 15.61 -19.00 -13.89
C GLY A 372 16.03 -18.78 -15.34
N MET A 373 16.27 -17.54 -15.76
CA MET A 373 16.77 -17.22 -17.09
C MET A 373 18.14 -17.83 -17.33
N LYS A 374 19.07 -17.69 -16.40
CA LYS A 374 20.41 -18.30 -16.50
C LYS A 374 20.32 -19.83 -16.58
N ALA A 375 19.48 -20.46 -15.76
CA ALA A 375 19.27 -21.90 -15.81
C ALA A 375 18.65 -22.35 -17.14
N HIS A 376 17.75 -21.54 -17.71
CA HIS A 376 17.15 -21.79 -19.02
C HIS A 376 18.19 -21.64 -20.15
N GLU A 377 19.02 -20.58 -20.12
CA GLU A 377 20.12 -20.38 -21.06
C GLU A 377 21.13 -21.53 -21.01
N GLU A 378 21.52 -21.97 -19.81
CA GLU A 378 22.39 -23.14 -19.62
C GLU A 378 21.76 -24.43 -20.17
N MET A 379 20.45 -24.60 -20.03
CA MET A 379 19.74 -25.73 -20.61
C MET A 379 19.74 -25.69 -22.14
N LEU A 380 19.53 -24.52 -22.75
CA LEU A 380 19.56 -24.34 -24.20
C LEU A 380 20.96 -24.55 -24.77
N ALA A 381 22.01 -24.13 -24.06
CA ALA A 381 23.40 -24.30 -24.47
C ALA A 381 23.93 -25.75 -24.38
N ARG A 382 23.20 -26.64 -23.69
CA ARG A 382 23.53 -28.08 -23.58
C ARG A 382 22.85 -28.95 -24.65
N ARG A 383 22.01 -28.36 -25.51
CA ARG A 383 21.46 -29.01 -26.70
C ARG A 383 22.31 -28.67 -27.91
#